data_AF-A0A7X9IIB4-F1
#
_entry.id   AF-A0A7X9IIB4-F1
#
_cell.length_a   1.000
_cell.length_b   1.000
_cell.length_c   1.000
_cell.angle_alpha   90.00
_cell.angle_beta   90.00
_cell.angle_gamma   90.00
#
_symmetry.space_group_name_H-M   'P 1'
#
loop_
_entity.id
_entity.type
_entity.pdbx_description
1 polymer ?
#
loop_
_entity_poly.entity_id
_entity_poly.type
_entity_poly.pdbx_seq_one_letter_code
_entity_poly.pdbx_strand_id
1 'polypeptide(L)'
;TQEILFCLNLLRREGKLPADMPVFVDSPLAIKATEVFRRHPEYLDVQTRKLLDQGEDPLSLPNLRYTQTTEQSRAINDLDGPAVVISASGMCNAGRIKHHLRHNLWRPGASIVFVGYQAMGTPGRRIVDGASMIHILGEDVTVAAKIYTIGGFSSHAGQSQILEWLDHLKDGTMEVFLIHGEQKALTTLAGLIREKYRLSVQVPDYLDEYTLKPGVETKVAADPERAWPRIDWPFLLDDTEGKFATLRTRLDALSSKPWTDQTDLRKRLLEVNRNLTEMLSEI
;
A
#
# COMPACT_ATOMS: atom_id res chain seq x y z
N THR A 1 -4.60 -6.67 -6.89
CA THR A 1 -5.97 -7.20 -6.74
C THR A 1 -6.31 -8.20 -7.83
N GLN A 2 -6.12 -7.84 -9.10
CA GLN A 2 -6.48 -8.67 -10.25
C GLN A 2 -5.78 -10.02 -10.23
N GLU A 3 -4.46 -10.03 -9.96
CA GLU A 3 -3.69 -11.27 -9.78
C GLU A 3 -4.26 -12.19 -8.69
N ILE A 4 -4.75 -11.62 -7.59
CA ILE A 4 -5.38 -12.40 -6.51
C ILE A 4 -6.72 -12.97 -6.96
N LEU A 5 -7.53 -12.21 -7.70
CA LEU A 5 -8.78 -12.72 -8.28
C LEU A 5 -8.51 -13.88 -9.25
N PHE A 6 -7.48 -13.73 -10.08
CA PHE A 6 -7.02 -14.77 -10.99
C PHE A 6 -6.62 -16.04 -10.23
N CYS A 7 -5.76 -15.93 -9.21
CA CYS A 7 -5.34 -17.07 -8.40
C CYS A 7 -6.51 -17.72 -7.64
N LEU A 8 -7.44 -16.94 -7.10
CA LEU A 8 -8.66 -17.49 -6.48
C LEU A 8 -9.51 -18.25 -7.50
N ASN A 9 -9.57 -17.80 -8.75
CA ASN A 9 -10.28 -18.51 -9.81
C ASN A 9 -9.60 -19.86 -10.11
N LEU A 10 -8.27 -19.90 -10.18
CA LEU A 10 -7.52 -21.14 -10.35
C LEU A 10 -7.73 -22.10 -9.16
N LEU A 11 -7.64 -21.61 -7.92
CA LEU A 11 -7.88 -22.42 -6.72
C LEU A 11 -9.29 -22.99 -6.68
N ARG A 12 -10.30 -22.23 -7.14
CA ARG A 12 -11.66 -22.71 -7.30
C ARG A 12 -11.74 -23.86 -8.31
N ARG A 13 -11.09 -23.72 -9.46
CA ARG A 13 -11.07 -24.77 -10.51
C ARG A 13 -10.43 -26.07 -10.01
N GLU A 14 -9.46 -25.95 -9.12
CA GLU A 14 -8.81 -27.10 -8.46
C GLU A 14 -9.59 -27.65 -7.26
N GLY A 15 -10.76 -27.08 -6.92
CA GLY A 15 -11.56 -27.50 -5.75
C GLY A 15 -10.93 -27.16 -4.39
N LYS A 16 -9.93 -26.26 -4.37
CA LYS A 16 -9.22 -25.84 -3.15
C LYS A 16 -9.85 -24.64 -2.46
N LEU A 17 -10.69 -23.88 -3.18
CA LEU A 17 -11.53 -22.84 -2.59
C LEU A 17 -12.93 -23.42 -2.33
N PRO A 18 -13.45 -23.36 -1.09
CA PRO A 18 -14.81 -23.81 -0.81
C PRO A 18 -15.82 -23.11 -1.72
N ALA A 19 -16.76 -23.88 -2.28
CA ALA A 19 -17.68 -23.41 -3.33
C ALA A 19 -18.58 -22.25 -2.88
N ASP A 20 -18.88 -22.18 -1.58
CA ASP A 20 -19.74 -21.19 -0.93
C ASP A 20 -18.97 -20.03 -0.28
N MET A 21 -17.62 -20.03 -0.31
CA MET A 21 -16.78 -19.03 0.36
C MET A 21 -17.02 -17.59 -0.16
N PRO A 22 -17.60 -16.67 0.61
CA PRO A 22 -17.82 -15.30 0.14
C PRO A 22 -16.49 -14.60 -0.18
N VAL A 23 -16.36 -14.00 -1.36
CA VAL A 23 -15.19 -13.20 -1.74
C VAL A 23 -15.63 -11.77 -2.02
N PHE A 24 -15.01 -10.80 -1.35
CA PHE A 24 -15.31 -9.38 -1.49
C PHE A 24 -14.12 -8.63 -2.06
N VAL A 25 -14.38 -7.75 -3.04
CA VAL A 25 -13.43 -6.71 -3.43
C VAL A 25 -13.97 -5.37 -2.94
N ASP A 26 -13.35 -4.89 -1.87
CA ASP A 26 -13.78 -3.69 -1.15
C ASP A 26 -12.82 -2.53 -1.38
N SER A 27 -12.80 -2.06 -2.63
CA SER A 27 -12.07 -0.89 -3.08
C SER A 27 -12.70 -0.35 -4.37
N PRO A 28 -13.32 0.84 -4.37
CA PRO A 28 -13.92 1.43 -5.57
C PRO A 28 -12.91 1.59 -6.70
N LEU A 29 -11.66 1.92 -6.37
CA LEU A 29 -10.59 2.03 -7.34
C LEU A 29 -10.20 0.67 -7.91
N ALA A 30 -10.10 -0.37 -7.09
CA ALA A 30 -9.78 -1.72 -7.57
C ALA A 30 -10.88 -2.27 -8.47
N ILE A 31 -12.15 -2.00 -8.13
CA ILE A 31 -13.32 -2.36 -8.96
C ILE A 31 -13.19 -1.72 -10.35
N LYS A 32 -12.96 -0.41 -10.40
CA LYS A 32 -12.78 0.32 -11.67
C LYS A 32 -11.57 -0.18 -12.45
N ALA A 33 -10.46 -0.49 -11.78
CA ALA A 33 -9.28 -1.06 -12.43
C ALA A 33 -9.58 -2.43 -13.04
N THR A 34 -10.34 -3.30 -12.36
CA THR A 34 -10.76 -4.59 -12.92
C THR A 34 -11.58 -4.44 -14.21
N GLU A 35 -12.44 -3.42 -14.29
CA GLU A 35 -13.16 -3.11 -15.53
C GLU A 35 -12.24 -2.68 -16.68
N VAL A 36 -11.12 -2.01 -16.39
CA VAL A 36 -10.12 -1.69 -17.41
C VAL A 36 -9.48 -2.96 -17.96
N PHE A 37 -9.09 -3.91 -17.09
CA PHE A 37 -8.53 -5.20 -17.52
C PHE A 37 -9.50 -5.98 -18.41
N ARG A 38 -10.80 -5.98 -18.08
CA ARG A 38 -11.84 -6.64 -18.90
C ARG A 38 -12.03 -6.00 -20.27
N ARG A 39 -11.88 -4.67 -20.36
CA ARG A 39 -12.03 -3.92 -21.63
C ARG A 39 -10.83 -4.02 -22.55
N HIS A 40 -9.68 -4.41 -22.01
CA HIS A 40 -8.40 -4.41 -22.72
C HIS A 40 -7.71 -5.79 -22.70
N PRO A 41 -8.38 -6.85 -23.20
CA PRO A 41 -7.82 -8.20 -23.23
C PRO A 41 -6.55 -8.31 -24.08
N GLU A 42 -6.33 -7.39 -25.02
CA GLU A 42 -5.15 -7.34 -25.89
C GLU A 42 -3.81 -7.18 -25.14
N TYR A 43 -3.84 -6.64 -23.92
CA TYR A 43 -2.66 -6.49 -23.06
C TYR A 43 -2.44 -7.67 -22.11
N LEU A 44 -3.35 -8.64 -22.08
CA LEU A 44 -3.22 -9.82 -21.22
C LEU A 44 -2.30 -10.85 -21.85
N ASP A 45 -1.68 -11.67 -21.00
CA ASP A 45 -0.83 -12.76 -21.46
C ASP A 45 -1.64 -13.80 -22.28
N VAL A 46 -0.93 -14.69 -22.96
CA VAL A 46 -1.53 -15.71 -23.84
C VAL A 46 -2.42 -16.69 -23.06
N GLN A 47 -2.04 -17.05 -21.83
CA GLN A 47 -2.79 -18.02 -21.02
C GLN A 47 -4.13 -17.41 -20.56
N THR A 48 -4.09 -16.16 -20.10
CA THR A 48 -5.27 -15.42 -19.65
C THR A 48 -6.23 -15.15 -20.81
N ARG A 49 -5.72 -14.77 -21.99
CA ARG A 49 -6.55 -14.61 -23.20
C ARG A 49 -7.24 -15.91 -23.62
N LYS A 50 -6.53 -17.04 -23.54
CA LYS A 50 -7.11 -18.35 -23.88
C LYS A 50 -8.32 -18.70 -23.02
N LEU A 51 -8.32 -18.30 -21.73
CA LEU A 51 -9.49 -18.50 -20.85
C LEU A 51 -10.67 -17.63 -21.29
N LEU A 52 -10.41 -16.37 -21.64
CA LEU A 52 -11.43 -15.46 -22.17
C LEU A 52 -12.04 -15.98 -23.48
N ASP A 53 -11.21 -16.50 -24.40
CA ASP A 53 -11.66 -17.08 -25.68
C ASP A 53 -12.55 -18.31 -25.48
N GLN A 54 -12.41 -19.01 -24.35
CA GLN A 54 -13.27 -20.13 -23.94
C GLN A 54 -14.57 -19.68 -23.27
N GLY A 55 -14.81 -18.38 -23.14
CA GLY A 55 -15.98 -17.80 -22.48
C GLY A 55 -15.86 -17.73 -20.96
N GLU A 56 -14.67 -17.97 -20.40
CA GLU A 56 -14.43 -17.87 -18.96
C GLU A 56 -13.87 -16.49 -18.60
N ASP A 57 -14.48 -15.79 -17.62
CA ASP A 57 -13.89 -14.57 -17.05
C ASP A 57 -12.90 -14.96 -15.93
N PRO A 58 -11.58 -14.79 -16.16
CA PRO A 58 -10.55 -15.21 -15.20
C PRO A 58 -10.49 -14.29 -13.98
N LEU A 59 -11.15 -13.13 -13.99
CA LEU A 59 -11.25 -12.19 -12.87
C LEU A 59 -12.59 -12.32 -12.13
N SER A 60 -13.40 -13.34 -12.45
CA SER A 60 -14.69 -13.59 -11.83
C SER A 60 -14.70 -14.87 -11.00
N LEU A 61 -15.53 -14.88 -9.96
CA LEU A 61 -15.90 -16.06 -9.18
C LEU A 61 -17.42 -16.06 -8.98
N PRO A 62 -18.09 -17.23 -8.87
CA PRO A 62 -19.53 -17.29 -8.63
C PRO A 62 -19.99 -16.56 -7.35
N ASN A 63 -19.11 -16.53 -6.34
CA ASN A 63 -19.31 -15.95 -5.01
C ASN A 63 -18.59 -14.59 -4.82
N LEU A 64 -18.10 -13.98 -5.90
CA LEU A 64 -17.44 -12.67 -5.86
C LEU A 64 -18.46 -11.53 -5.75
N ARG A 65 -18.25 -10.63 -4.80
CA ARG A 65 -19.08 -9.44 -4.58
C ARG A 65 -18.22 -8.17 -4.60
N TYR A 66 -18.60 -7.24 -5.45
CA TYR A 66 -18.00 -5.91 -5.52
C TYR A 66 -18.76 -4.94 -4.63
N THR A 67 -18.08 -4.26 -3.70
CA THR A 67 -18.70 -3.29 -2.80
C THR A 67 -18.33 -1.87 -3.20
N GLN A 68 -19.29 -1.12 -3.72
CA GLN A 68 -19.09 0.25 -4.19
C GLN A 68 -19.37 1.28 -3.11
N THR A 69 -20.37 1.04 -2.27
CA THR A 69 -20.81 2.03 -1.26
C THR A 69 -20.15 1.82 0.10
N THR A 70 -20.20 2.85 0.95
CA THR A 70 -19.70 2.79 2.32
C THR A 70 -20.53 1.83 3.18
N GLU A 71 -21.84 1.78 2.96
CA GLU A 71 -22.77 0.92 3.67
C GLU A 71 -22.47 -0.55 3.38
N GLN A 72 -22.22 -0.88 2.11
CA GLN A 72 -21.80 -2.23 1.71
C GLN A 72 -20.47 -2.62 2.35
N SER A 73 -19.49 -1.71 2.38
CA SER A 73 -18.20 -1.95 3.04
C SER A 73 -18.35 -2.17 4.55
N ARG A 74 -19.21 -1.39 5.22
CA ARG A 74 -19.50 -1.56 6.66
C ARG A 74 -20.12 -2.93 6.93
N ALA A 75 -21.14 -3.31 6.16
CA ALA A 75 -21.84 -4.58 6.32
C ALA A 75 -20.91 -5.80 6.25
N ILE A 76 -19.78 -5.73 5.54
CA ILE A 76 -18.78 -6.82 5.53
C ILE A 76 -18.22 -7.08 6.93
N ASN A 77 -18.01 -6.04 7.74
CA ASN A 77 -17.41 -6.19 9.08
C ASN A 77 -18.36 -6.88 10.08
N ASP A 78 -19.66 -6.87 9.77
CA ASP A 78 -20.72 -7.45 10.58
C ASP A 78 -21.14 -8.85 10.09
N LEU A 79 -20.47 -9.39 9.06
CA LEU A 79 -20.76 -10.73 8.55
C LEU A 79 -20.32 -11.81 9.54
N ASP A 80 -21.22 -12.76 9.78
CA ASP A 80 -20.91 -14.00 10.46
C ASP A 80 -20.26 -15.01 9.51
N GLY A 81 -19.35 -15.82 10.05
CA GLY A 81 -18.68 -16.89 9.32
C GLY A 81 -17.43 -16.45 8.53
N PRO A 82 -16.82 -17.37 7.78
CA PRO A 82 -15.60 -17.11 7.03
C PRO A 82 -15.88 -16.32 5.75
N ALA A 83 -15.01 -15.38 5.41
CA ALA A 83 -15.03 -14.66 4.15
C ALA A 83 -13.61 -14.24 3.74
N VAL A 84 -13.40 -14.05 2.43
CA VAL A 84 -12.20 -13.44 1.87
C VAL A 84 -12.50 -11.98 1.54
N VAL A 85 -11.73 -11.05 2.08
CA VAL A 85 -11.88 -9.61 1.81
C VAL A 85 -10.59 -9.07 1.20
N ILE A 86 -10.67 -8.60 -0.04
CA ILE A 86 -9.59 -7.93 -0.75
C ILE A 86 -9.85 -6.42 -0.68
N SER A 87 -9.07 -5.71 0.12
CA SER A 87 -9.26 -4.26 0.33
C SER A 87 -7.97 -3.47 0.10
N ALA A 88 -8.13 -2.19 -0.20
CA ALA A 88 -7.06 -1.23 -0.45
C ALA A 88 -7.02 -0.15 0.65
N SER A 89 -5.89 0.52 0.90
CA SER A 89 -4.61 0.44 0.17
C SER A 89 -3.71 -0.72 0.59
N GLY A 90 -2.86 -1.21 -0.33
CA GLY A 90 -2.02 -2.40 -0.13
C GLY A 90 -0.93 -2.28 0.93
N MET A 91 -0.64 -1.06 1.42
CA MET A 91 0.28 -0.81 2.54
C MET A 91 -0.43 -0.31 3.81
N CYS A 92 -1.75 -0.35 3.82
CA CYS A 92 -2.59 0.03 4.95
C CYS A 92 -2.51 1.51 5.38
N ASN A 93 -1.97 2.39 4.52
CA ASN A 93 -1.87 3.83 4.80
C ASN A 93 -3.24 4.52 4.87
N ALA A 94 -4.17 4.10 4.02
CA ALA A 94 -5.46 4.75 3.85
C ALA A 94 -6.51 3.81 3.26
N GLY A 95 -7.76 4.27 3.22
CA GLY A 95 -8.87 3.55 2.60
C GLY A 95 -9.53 2.52 3.51
N ARG A 96 -10.35 1.68 2.89
CA ARG A 96 -11.26 0.75 3.59
C ARG A 96 -10.52 -0.32 4.38
N ILE A 97 -9.29 -0.66 4.00
CA ILE A 97 -8.45 -1.61 4.74
C ILE A 97 -8.26 -1.21 6.21
N LYS A 98 -8.21 0.10 6.54
CA LYS A 98 -8.08 0.54 7.94
C LYS A 98 -9.28 0.10 8.78
N HIS A 99 -10.48 0.12 8.20
CA HIS A 99 -11.68 -0.36 8.87
C HIS A 99 -11.63 -1.88 9.03
N HIS A 100 -11.26 -2.64 7.99
CA HIS A 100 -11.13 -4.09 8.09
C HIS A 100 -10.10 -4.52 9.13
N LEU A 101 -8.94 -3.84 9.20
CA LEU A 101 -7.93 -4.08 10.21
C LEU A 101 -8.47 -3.77 11.62
N ARG A 102 -9.14 -2.64 11.82
CA ARG A 102 -9.73 -2.31 13.14
C ARG A 102 -10.67 -3.40 13.64
N HIS A 103 -11.49 -4.01 12.78
CA HIS A 103 -12.45 -5.03 13.19
C HIS A 103 -11.85 -6.44 13.31
N ASN A 104 -10.77 -6.76 12.59
CA ASN A 104 -10.28 -8.14 12.47
C ASN A 104 -8.90 -8.38 13.09
N LEU A 105 -8.06 -7.37 13.25
CA LEU A 105 -6.65 -7.57 13.64
C LEU A 105 -6.48 -8.12 15.06
N TRP A 106 -7.44 -7.86 15.94
CA TRP A 106 -7.48 -8.39 17.31
C TRP A 106 -8.13 -9.78 17.42
N ARG A 107 -8.65 -10.34 16.31
CA ARG A 107 -9.34 -11.65 16.31
C ARG A 107 -8.37 -12.78 15.99
N PRO A 108 -8.14 -13.75 16.89
CA PRO A 108 -7.23 -14.88 16.62
C PRO A 108 -7.66 -15.81 15.47
N GLY A 109 -8.97 -15.81 15.15
CA GLY A 109 -9.53 -16.55 14.01
C GLY A 109 -9.34 -15.87 12.65
N ALA A 110 -8.90 -14.61 12.64
CA ALA A 110 -8.65 -13.88 11.40
C ALA A 110 -7.23 -14.11 10.89
N SER A 111 -7.05 -13.99 9.58
CA SER A 111 -5.75 -14.01 8.92
C SER A 111 -5.60 -12.77 8.04
N ILE A 112 -4.48 -12.06 8.19
CA ILE A 112 -4.13 -10.91 7.36
C ILE A 112 -3.00 -11.33 6.45
N VAL A 113 -3.24 -11.27 5.13
CA VAL A 113 -2.28 -11.72 4.12
C VAL A 113 -1.78 -10.52 3.32
N PHE A 114 -0.51 -10.19 3.51
CA PHE A 114 0.19 -9.18 2.72
C PHE A 114 0.78 -9.84 1.47
N VAL A 115 0.31 -9.42 0.30
CA VAL A 115 0.72 -10.00 -1.00
C VAL A 115 1.72 -9.12 -1.76
N GLY A 116 2.26 -8.09 -1.11
CA GLY A 116 3.17 -7.15 -1.77
C GLY A 116 4.09 -6.48 -0.77
N TYR A 117 5.10 -5.80 -1.30
CA TYR A 117 6.08 -5.08 -0.52
C TYR A 117 5.45 -4.06 0.42
N GLN A 118 5.94 -4.00 1.66
CA GLN A 118 5.49 -3.04 2.67
C GLN A 118 6.61 -2.03 2.95
N ALA A 119 6.43 -0.80 2.49
CA ALA A 119 7.44 0.24 2.64
C ALA A 119 7.63 0.67 4.10
N MET A 120 8.86 1.04 4.46
CA MET A 120 9.16 1.62 5.78
C MET A 120 8.26 2.82 6.10
N GLY A 121 7.86 2.92 7.36
CA GLY A 121 6.94 3.96 7.84
C GLY A 121 5.45 3.68 7.61
N THR A 122 5.09 2.64 6.86
CA THR A 122 3.67 2.28 6.64
C THR A 122 3.11 1.44 7.80
N PRO A 123 1.80 1.53 8.09
CA PRO A 123 1.17 0.63 9.07
C PRO A 123 1.30 -0.83 8.69
N GLY A 124 1.21 -1.16 7.39
CA GLY A 124 1.39 -2.52 6.90
C GLY A 124 2.78 -3.07 7.22
N ARG A 125 3.83 -2.26 7.08
CA ARG A 125 5.20 -2.66 7.45
C ARG A 125 5.33 -2.93 8.95
N ARG A 126 4.75 -2.08 9.80
CA ARG A 126 4.73 -2.31 11.26
C ARG A 126 4.09 -3.65 11.65
N ILE A 127 3.00 -4.02 10.97
CA ILE A 127 2.33 -5.31 11.21
C ILE A 127 3.21 -6.47 10.78
N VAL A 128 3.81 -6.39 9.59
CA VAL A 128 4.70 -7.43 9.05
C VAL A 128 5.95 -7.61 9.92
N ASP A 129 6.49 -6.51 10.46
CA ASP A 129 7.65 -6.53 11.36
C ASP A 129 7.30 -7.05 12.78
N GLY A 130 6.05 -7.44 13.04
CA GLY A 130 5.64 -8.13 14.27
C GLY A 130 5.20 -7.23 15.40
N ALA A 131 4.70 -6.02 15.12
CA ALA A 131 4.12 -5.16 16.15
C ALA A 131 2.97 -5.86 16.88
N SER A 132 2.99 -5.87 18.22
CA SER A 132 1.92 -6.42 19.06
C SER A 132 0.69 -5.51 19.13
N MET A 133 0.86 -4.22 18.80
CA MET A 133 -0.17 -3.20 18.82
C MET A 133 0.09 -2.16 17.74
N ILE A 134 -0.97 -1.67 17.11
CA ILE A 134 -0.89 -0.60 16.12
C ILE A 134 -2.00 0.44 16.33
N HIS A 135 -1.69 1.70 16.06
CA HIS A 135 -2.66 2.79 16.12
C HIS A 135 -3.42 2.90 14.79
N ILE A 136 -4.72 2.66 14.79
CA ILE A 136 -5.59 2.73 13.62
C ILE A 136 -6.85 3.52 13.96
N LEU A 137 -7.15 4.56 13.17
CA LEU A 137 -8.38 5.35 13.26
C LEU A 137 -8.64 5.97 14.64
N GLY A 138 -7.58 6.36 15.35
CA GLY A 138 -7.69 6.98 16.69
C GLY A 138 -7.72 5.97 17.84
N GLU A 139 -7.55 4.68 17.55
CA GLU A 139 -7.61 3.61 18.55
C GLU A 139 -6.37 2.73 18.45
N ASP A 140 -5.92 2.22 19.61
CA ASP A 140 -4.86 1.22 19.68
C ASP A 140 -5.46 -0.18 19.56
N VAL A 141 -5.07 -0.90 18.49
CA VAL A 141 -5.60 -2.22 18.15
C VAL A 141 -4.52 -3.26 18.41
N THR A 142 -4.85 -4.26 19.22
CA THR A 142 -3.96 -5.41 19.47
C THR A 142 -3.85 -6.29 18.23
N VAL A 143 -2.64 -6.77 17.93
CA VAL A 143 -2.37 -7.70 16.84
C VAL A 143 -2.39 -9.13 17.37
N ALA A 144 -3.53 -9.80 17.21
CA ALA A 144 -3.73 -11.20 17.58
C ALA A 144 -4.14 -12.09 16.39
N ALA A 145 -4.52 -11.50 15.26
CA ALA A 145 -4.73 -12.21 14.01
C ALA A 145 -3.43 -12.82 13.48
N LYS A 146 -3.55 -13.89 12.70
CA LYS A 146 -2.40 -14.52 12.03
C LYS A 146 -1.92 -13.64 10.89
N ILE A 147 -0.64 -13.28 10.88
CA ILE A 147 -0.03 -12.44 9.85
C ILE A 147 0.74 -13.33 8.87
N TYR A 148 0.43 -13.19 7.59
CA TYR A 148 1.11 -13.89 6.51
C TYR A 148 1.66 -12.90 5.49
N THR A 149 2.79 -13.24 4.89
CA THR A 149 3.37 -12.48 3.77
C THR A 149 3.64 -13.43 2.61
N ILE A 150 3.13 -13.09 1.43
CA ILE A 150 3.39 -13.80 0.18
C ILE A 150 4.13 -12.82 -0.75
N GLY A 151 5.46 -12.93 -0.80
CA GLY A 151 6.30 -12.03 -1.58
C GLY A 151 6.19 -12.19 -3.11
N GLY A 152 5.59 -13.29 -3.58
CA GLY A 152 5.52 -13.65 -5.00
C GLY A 152 4.53 -12.84 -5.85
N PHE A 153 3.65 -12.07 -5.23
CA PHE A 153 2.63 -11.26 -5.92
C PHE A 153 3.03 -9.79 -6.13
N SER A 154 4.24 -9.43 -5.69
CA SER A 154 4.83 -8.13 -6.02
C SER A 154 5.04 -8.06 -7.53
N SER A 155 4.49 -7.03 -8.20
CA SER A 155 4.71 -6.80 -9.64
C SER A 155 6.13 -6.30 -9.96
N HIS A 156 7.08 -6.49 -9.04
CA HIS A 156 8.47 -6.06 -9.18
C HIS A 156 9.37 -7.28 -9.42
N ALA A 157 10.27 -7.15 -10.39
CA ALA A 157 11.30 -8.16 -10.63
C ALA A 157 12.21 -8.31 -9.40
N GLY A 158 12.48 -9.55 -9.02
CA GLY A 158 13.47 -9.87 -7.99
C GLY A 158 14.90 -9.60 -8.46
N GLN A 159 15.85 -9.61 -7.52
CA GLN A 159 17.27 -9.38 -7.80
C GLN A 159 17.79 -10.24 -8.97
N SER A 160 17.52 -11.55 -8.95
CA SER A 160 17.97 -12.47 -9.99
C SER A 160 17.37 -12.15 -11.36
N GLN A 161 16.10 -11.75 -11.41
CA GLN A 161 15.41 -11.38 -12.65
C GLN A 161 15.94 -10.05 -13.22
N ILE A 162 16.28 -9.09 -12.37
CA ILE A 162 16.91 -7.83 -12.82
C ILE A 162 18.30 -8.11 -13.41
N LEU A 163 19.09 -8.96 -12.76
CA LEU A 163 20.41 -9.36 -13.28
C LEU A 163 20.26 -10.12 -14.62
N GLU A 164 19.34 -11.06 -14.71
CA GLU A 164 19.04 -11.79 -15.95
C GLU A 164 18.55 -10.84 -17.06
N TRP A 165 17.73 -9.84 -16.74
CA TRP A 165 17.32 -8.84 -17.72
C TRP A 165 18.52 -8.01 -18.24
N LEU A 166 19.44 -7.62 -17.35
CA LEU A 166 20.67 -6.93 -17.73
C LEU A 166 21.62 -7.80 -18.57
N ASP A 167 21.56 -9.13 -18.44
CA ASP A 167 22.37 -10.05 -19.25
C ASP A 167 22.13 -9.87 -20.76
N HIS A 168 20.94 -9.43 -21.16
CA HIS A 168 20.56 -9.21 -22.56
C HIS A 168 20.91 -7.82 -23.10
N LEU A 169 21.27 -6.86 -22.23
CA LEU A 169 21.47 -5.45 -22.61
C LEU A 169 22.94 -4.99 -22.51
N LYS A 170 23.77 -5.75 -21.80
CA LYS A 170 25.15 -5.35 -21.49
C LYS A 170 26.00 -5.18 -22.77
N ASP A 171 26.58 -3.99 -22.95
CA ASP A 171 27.51 -3.67 -24.02
C ASP A 171 28.87 -3.15 -23.50
N GLY A 172 29.24 -3.45 -22.25
CA GLY A 172 30.53 -3.07 -21.64
C GLY A 172 30.77 -1.56 -21.47
N THR A 173 30.00 -0.70 -22.13
CA THR A 173 30.11 0.77 -22.11
C THR A 173 28.91 1.44 -21.43
N MET A 174 27.84 0.68 -21.19
CA MET A 174 26.65 1.14 -20.50
C MET A 174 26.92 1.57 -19.06
N GLU A 175 26.28 2.68 -18.67
CA GLU A 175 26.16 3.10 -17.27
C GLU A 175 24.74 2.81 -16.75
N VAL A 176 24.65 2.25 -15.55
CA VAL A 176 23.39 1.85 -14.92
C VAL A 176 23.07 2.79 -13.77
N PHE A 177 21.86 3.35 -13.77
CA PHE A 177 21.35 4.16 -12.67
C PHE A 177 20.28 3.37 -11.93
N LEU A 178 20.53 3.05 -10.65
CA LEU A 178 19.57 2.33 -9.82
C LEU A 178 18.79 3.32 -8.96
N ILE A 179 17.46 3.29 -9.12
CA ILE A 179 16.50 4.14 -8.40
C ILE A 179 15.37 3.29 -7.82
N HIS A 180 14.46 3.92 -7.07
CA HIS A 180 13.21 3.33 -6.58
C HIS A 180 13.41 2.01 -5.81
N GLY A 181 14.21 2.06 -4.76
CA GLY A 181 14.42 0.97 -3.81
C GLY A 181 14.96 1.49 -2.48
N GLU A 182 14.99 0.65 -1.47
CA GLU A 182 15.66 1.01 -0.21
C GLU A 182 17.17 1.08 -0.42
N GLN A 183 17.84 2.02 0.27
CA GLN A 183 19.26 2.29 0.09
C GLN A 183 20.14 1.03 0.20
N LYS A 184 19.82 0.14 1.15
CA LYS A 184 20.52 -1.12 1.33
C LYS A 184 20.33 -2.07 0.13
N ALA A 185 19.11 -2.16 -0.40
CA ALA A 185 18.79 -3.00 -1.55
C ALA A 185 19.48 -2.48 -2.81
N LEU A 186 19.44 -1.16 -3.05
CA LEU A 186 20.10 -0.52 -4.19
C LEU A 186 21.61 -0.69 -4.13
N THR A 187 22.23 -0.44 -2.97
CA THR A 187 23.67 -0.64 -2.77
C THR A 187 24.09 -2.09 -3.01
N THR A 188 23.30 -3.05 -2.53
CA THR A 188 23.57 -4.48 -2.75
C THR A 188 23.50 -4.84 -4.23
N LEU A 189 22.43 -4.43 -4.91
CA LEU A 189 22.27 -4.68 -6.35
C LEU A 189 23.36 -4.00 -7.18
N ALA A 190 23.75 -2.77 -6.82
CA ALA A 190 24.86 -2.06 -7.47
C ALA A 190 26.17 -2.83 -7.37
N GLY A 191 26.49 -3.36 -6.18
CA GLY A 191 27.67 -4.22 -5.98
C GLY A 191 27.66 -5.43 -6.90
N LEU A 192 26.52 -6.15 -6.97
CA LEU A 192 26.38 -7.33 -7.81
C LEU A 192 26.52 -7.02 -9.30
N ILE A 193 25.96 -5.91 -9.78
CA ILE A 193 26.08 -5.49 -11.18
C ILE A 193 27.53 -5.14 -11.51
N ARG A 194 28.23 -4.38 -10.64
CA ARG A 194 29.65 -4.03 -10.81
C ARG A 194 30.53 -5.28 -10.83
N GLU A 195 30.27 -6.24 -9.95
CA GLU A 195 31.03 -7.48 -9.86
C GLU A 195 30.82 -8.38 -11.10
N LYS A 196 29.56 -8.64 -11.45
CA LYS A 196 29.18 -9.59 -12.51
C LYS A 196 29.44 -9.04 -13.92
N TYR A 197 29.21 -7.74 -14.14
CA TYR A 197 29.22 -7.15 -15.48
C TYR A 197 30.31 -6.11 -15.73
N ARG A 198 31.03 -5.69 -14.69
CA ARG A 198 32.06 -4.63 -14.78
C ARG A 198 31.52 -3.30 -15.35
N LEU A 199 30.23 -3.04 -15.20
CA LEU A 199 29.58 -1.81 -15.63
C LEU A 199 29.75 -0.69 -14.59
N SER A 200 29.70 0.56 -15.06
CA SER A 200 29.50 1.71 -14.17
C SER A 200 28.07 1.65 -13.61
N VAL A 201 27.94 1.82 -12.30
CA VAL A 201 26.64 1.82 -11.63
C VAL A 201 26.57 2.99 -10.68
N GLN A 202 25.55 3.81 -10.80
CA GLN A 202 25.24 4.93 -9.91
C GLN A 202 23.97 4.64 -9.12
N VAL A 203 23.93 5.10 -7.88
CA VAL A 203 22.73 5.11 -7.04
C VAL A 203 22.48 6.58 -6.70
N PRO A 204 21.72 7.30 -7.54
CA PRO A 204 21.45 8.72 -7.33
C PRO A 204 20.76 8.99 -5.99
N ASP A 205 21.21 10.03 -5.30
CA ASP A 205 20.47 10.63 -4.20
C ASP A 205 19.42 11.63 -4.72
N TYR A 206 18.46 11.99 -3.87
CA TYR A 206 17.43 12.97 -4.22
C TYR A 206 18.07 14.31 -4.61
N LEU A 207 17.66 14.89 -5.74
CA LEU A 207 18.22 16.12 -6.34
C LEU A 207 19.65 16.04 -6.86
N ASP A 208 20.26 14.87 -6.97
CA ASP A 208 21.47 14.74 -7.77
C ASP A 208 21.18 15.03 -9.26
N GLU A 209 22.07 15.80 -9.88
CA GLU A 209 22.06 16.04 -11.32
C GLU A 209 23.24 15.34 -12.00
N TYR A 210 22.94 14.52 -13.01
CA TYR A 210 23.94 13.80 -13.80
C TYR A 210 23.95 14.30 -15.23
N THR A 211 25.12 14.69 -15.74
CA THR A 211 25.30 15.07 -17.15
C THR A 211 25.90 13.92 -17.94
N LEU A 212 25.11 13.33 -18.85
CA LEU A 212 25.54 12.23 -19.71
C LEU A 212 26.08 12.78 -21.04
N LYS A 213 27.33 12.43 -21.38
CA LYS A 213 27.95 12.74 -22.67
C LYS A 213 28.63 11.48 -23.24
N PRO A 214 28.41 11.12 -24.51
CA PRO A 214 29.05 9.95 -25.10
C PRO A 214 30.58 9.99 -24.96
N GLY A 215 31.17 8.91 -24.42
CA GLY A 215 32.62 8.76 -24.26
C GLY A 215 33.26 9.65 -23.17
N VAL A 216 32.46 10.34 -22.36
CA VAL A 216 32.93 11.17 -21.24
C VAL A 216 32.40 10.59 -19.94
N GLU A 217 33.25 10.54 -18.92
CA GLU A 217 32.85 10.14 -17.58
C GLU A 217 31.75 11.06 -17.03
N THR A 218 30.71 10.45 -16.47
CA THR A 218 29.54 11.17 -15.99
C THR A 218 29.90 12.09 -14.84
N LYS A 219 29.47 13.36 -14.96
CA LYS A 219 29.66 14.36 -13.91
C LYS A 219 28.41 14.48 -13.05
N VAL A 220 28.63 14.47 -11.74
CA VAL A 220 27.59 14.62 -10.71
C VAL A 220 27.66 16.02 -10.14
N ALA A 221 26.54 16.73 -10.13
CA ALA A 221 26.34 17.90 -9.30
C ALA A 221 25.39 17.50 -8.16
N ALA A 222 25.98 17.16 -7.01
CA ALA A 222 25.25 16.86 -5.79
C ALA A 222 25.07 18.14 -4.96
N ASP A 223 23.85 18.37 -4.47
CA ASP A 223 23.54 19.44 -3.51
C ASP A 223 22.88 18.83 -2.26
N PRO A 224 23.68 18.31 -1.32
CA PRO A 224 23.17 17.62 -0.14
C PRO A 224 22.25 18.49 0.74
N GLU A 225 22.49 19.80 0.81
CA GLU A 225 21.70 20.73 1.62
C GLU A 225 20.30 20.98 1.03
N ARG A 226 20.18 20.88 -0.29
CA ARG A 226 18.87 20.92 -0.97
C ARG A 226 18.17 19.56 -0.95
N ALA A 227 18.94 18.47 -0.98
CA ALA A 227 18.48 17.08 -1.02
C ALA A 227 17.84 16.58 0.28
N TRP A 228 18.11 17.22 1.43
CA TRP A 228 17.47 16.78 2.66
C TRP A 228 15.96 17.00 2.62
N PRO A 229 15.16 15.98 2.99
CA PRO A 229 13.70 16.13 3.04
C PRO A 229 13.36 17.25 4.02
N ARG A 230 12.87 18.36 3.47
CA ARG A 230 12.41 19.48 4.28
C ARG A 230 10.99 19.19 4.72
N ILE A 231 10.76 19.29 6.03
CA ILE A 231 9.40 19.31 6.55
C ILE A 231 8.82 20.68 6.19
N ASP A 232 7.72 20.70 5.44
CA ASP A 232 6.98 21.91 5.12
C ASP A 232 6.16 22.34 6.34
N TRP A 233 6.86 22.90 7.32
CA TRP A 233 6.25 23.41 8.55
C TRP A 233 5.17 24.45 8.29
N PRO A 234 5.34 25.44 7.36
CA PRO A 234 4.27 26.36 7.01
C PRO A 234 3.00 25.65 6.54
N PHE A 235 3.10 24.69 5.61
CA PHE A 235 1.94 23.93 5.15
C PHE A 235 1.25 23.16 6.27
N LEU A 236 2.02 22.48 7.13
CA LEU A 236 1.48 21.70 8.24
C LEU A 236 0.74 22.59 9.27
N LEU A 237 1.28 23.78 9.53
CA LEU A 237 0.65 24.77 10.40
C LEU A 237 -0.63 25.32 9.75
N ASP A 238 -0.58 25.75 8.50
CA ASP A 238 -1.74 26.28 7.76
C ASP A 238 -2.88 25.26 7.67
N ASP A 239 -2.57 23.99 7.38
CA ASP A 239 -3.55 22.90 7.34
C ASP A 239 -4.18 22.64 8.73
N THR A 240 -3.38 22.73 9.79
CA THR A 240 -3.86 22.62 11.18
C THR A 240 -4.77 23.79 11.54
N GLU A 241 -4.35 25.02 11.25
CA GLU A 241 -5.15 26.24 11.47
C GLU A 241 -6.47 26.19 10.69
N GLY A 242 -6.45 25.76 9.43
CA GLY A 242 -7.64 25.60 8.61
C GLY A 242 -8.65 24.59 9.19
N LYS A 243 -8.16 23.47 9.76
CA LYS A 243 -9.02 22.51 10.48
C LYS A 243 -9.62 23.10 11.75
N PHE A 244 -8.83 23.86 12.53
CA PHE A 244 -9.33 24.55 13.72
C PHE A 244 -10.34 25.64 13.38
N ALA A 245 -10.13 26.41 12.31
CA ALA A 245 -11.09 27.39 11.80
C ALA A 245 -12.40 26.70 11.42
N THR A 246 -12.32 25.60 10.67
CA THR A 246 -13.50 24.79 10.31
C THR A 246 -14.22 24.24 11.54
N LEU A 247 -13.47 23.75 12.53
CA LEU A 247 -14.02 23.27 13.80
C LEU A 247 -14.75 24.41 14.54
N ARG A 248 -14.16 25.61 14.61
CA ARG A 248 -14.76 26.79 15.23
C ARG A 248 -16.08 27.16 14.57
N THR A 249 -16.14 27.20 13.24
CA THR A 249 -17.39 27.48 12.51
C THR A 249 -18.47 26.41 12.74
N ARG A 250 -18.07 25.14 12.93
CA ARG A 250 -19.00 24.03 13.18
C ARG A 250 -19.42 23.87 14.63
N LEU A 251 -18.68 24.44 15.58
CA LEU A 251 -19.00 24.41 17.00
C LEU A 251 -20.34 25.09 17.31
N ASP A 252 -20.68 26.16 16.59
CA ASP A 252 -21.97 26.85 16.74
C ASP A 252 -23.16 25.93 16.43
N ALA A 253 -23.01 25.03 15.44
CA ALA A 253 -24.01 24.03 15.08
C ALA A 253 -24.03 22.81 16.02
N LEU A 254 -23.06 22.71 16.94
CA LEU A 254 -22.92 21.61 17.91
C LEU A 254 -23.54 21.98 19.26
N SER A 255 -23.56 23.26 19.60
CA SER A 255 -24.28 23.82 20.76
C SER A 255 -25.77 23.45 20.77
N SER A 256 -26.35 23.18 19.60
CA SER A 256 -27.74 22.78 19.40
C SER A 256 -27.98 21.26 19.43
N LYS A 257 -26.93 20.44 19.55
CA LYS A 257 -27.03 18.96 19.63
C LYS A 257 -27.25 18.46 21.05
N PRO A 258 -27.71 17.21 21.24
CA PRO A 258 -27.86 16.60 22.56
C PRO A 258 -26.55 16.59 23.37
N TRP A 259 -26.66 16.71 24.70
CA TRP A 259 -25.53 16.76 25.64
C TRP A 259 -24.56 15.57 25.51
N THR A 260 -25.06 14.39 25.13
CA THR A 260 -24.26 13.18 24.90
C THR A 260 -23.24 13.36 23.77
N ASP A 261 -23.66 13.98 22.66
CA ASP A 261 -22.79 14.25 21.51
C ASP A 261 -21.75 15.33 21.84
N GLN A 262 -22.16 16.33 22.62
CA GLN A 262 -21.26 17.38 23.09
C GLN A 262 -20.18 16.82 24.03
N THR A 263 -20.54 15.83 24.86
CA THR A 263 -19.61 15.21 25.80
C THR A 263 -18.51 14.40 25.09
N ASP A 264 -18.86 13.67 24.03
CA ASP A 264 -17.87 12.91 23.25
C ASP A 264 -16.89 13.85 22.53
N LEU A 265 -17.41 14.91 21.91
CA LEU A 265 -16.57 15.92 21.27
C LEU A 265 -15.66 16.62 22.26
N ARG A 266 -16.16 16.96 23.46
CA ARG A 266 -15.34 17.55 24.53
C ARG A 266 -14.14 16.66 24.87
N LYS A 267 -14.35 15.34 25.01
CA LYS A 267 -13.26 14.39 25.31
C LYS A 267 -12.21 14.39 24.20
N ARG A 268 -12.63 14.32 22.93
CA ARG A 268 -11.71 14.34 21.78
C ARG A 268 -10.92 15.65 21.70
N LEU A 269 -11.56 16.79 21.98
CA LEU A 269 -10.88 18.08 21.98
C LEU A 269 -9.84 18.20 23.11
N LEU A 270 -10.14 17.64 24.29
CA LEU A 270 -9.17 17.56 25.39
C LEU A 270 -7.96 16.69 25.02
N GLU A 271 -8.17 15.59 24.30
CA GLU A 271 -7.08 14.76 23.80
C GLU A 271 -6.19 15.48 22.78
N VAL A 272 -6.80 16.21 21.84
CA VAL A 272 -6.04 17.07 20.92
C VAL A 272 -5.19 18.09 21.69
N ASN A 273 -5.75 18.75 22.69
CA ASN A 273 -5.01 19.70 23.52
C ASN A 273 -3.88 19.05 24.32
N ARG A 274 -4.08 17.85 24.85
CA ARG A 274 -3.02 17.09 25.54
C ARG A 274 -1.88 16.81 24.58
N ASN A 275 -2.17 16.26 23.40
CA ASN A 275 -1.14 15.93 22.40
C ASN A 275 -0.40 17.18 21.91
N LEU A 276 -1.10 18.32 21.74
CA LEU A 276 -0.47 19.61 21.43
C LEU A 276 0.47 20.06 22.55
N THR A 277 0.08 19.86 23.82
CA THR A 277 0.90 20.24 24.97
C THR A 277 2.15 19.37 25.09
N GLU A 278 2.02 18.07 24.84
CA GLU A 278 3.14 17.13 24.76
C GLU A 278 4.12 17.55 23.64
N MET A 279 3.63 17.81 22.43
CA MET A 279 4.48 18.28 21.32
C MET A 279 5.19 19.60 21.64
N LEU A 280 4.50 20.57 22.27
CA LEU A 280 5.10 21.84 22.68
C LEU A 280 6.17 21.68 23.77
N SER A 281 6.14 20.59 24.52
CA SER A 281 7.16 20.29 25.54
C SER A 281 8.40 19.59 24.96
N GLU A 282 8.28 18.99 23.77
CA GLU A 282 9.35 18.28 23.07
C GLU A 282 10.19 19.20 22.15
N ILE A 283 9.71 20.42 21.87
CA ILE A 283 10.36 21.46 21.04
C ILE A 283 10.97 22.53 21.95
#